data_AF-A0A6B2UIT2-F1
#
_entry.id   AF-A0A6B2UIT2-F1
#
_cell.length_a   1.000
_cell.length_b   1.000
_cell.length_c   1.000
_cell.angle_alpha   90.00
_cell.angle_beta   90.00
_cell.angle_gamma   90.00
#
_symmetry.space_group_name_H-M   'P 1'
#
loop_
_entity.id
_entity.type
_entity.pdbx_description
1 polymer ?
#
loop_
_entity_poly.entity_id
_entity_poly.type
_entity_poly.pdbx_seq_one_letter_code
_entity_poly.pdbx_strand_id
1 'polypeptide(L)'
;MSVRLTFALRCASVAALLTAPLVLAPAAGAAPKAASALPADIVVTAPGGDYVSVLTKGDPGRHRELPGARPVVRDLDGDGLKDLAVQRDQEDGGGVAVYWGTDSGYAAEPTAVKGATLDSGLTAGDFDGDGHVDLIAAGPEGPGDVRLGVAYGPLKRDGSPARTAKLDTGETFAPDEIVSGDFNGDGRADVVTEHSFEEAGHPSQLWTGSAKGLGTTSRELAIAGAMAAGDVDGDGVDDLVIRAVPDGLVEELDFDHGTVQVLYGSGTGPGKPVSTITQNTKGVPGVNEDGDAFGASLAVGDVDGDGCADVAVGVPGEALKRDGGNLADAGSVVLLKGSWKGLTGEGATAVNQDTKGVPGVSEAGDGFGSVVSLRDIEGDGRTSLVVGAPGEDTDAEDSGAAWVLPKGAASGARAVNPGDLGRTGNEGARFGADFGR
;
A
#
# COMPACT_ATOMS: atom_id res chain seq x y z
N MET A 1 -11.63 59.59 -34.13
CA MET A 1 -10.16 59.52 -34.28
C MET A 1 -9.54 59.86 -32.92
N SER A 2 -8.76 58.94 -32.36
CA SER A 2 -8.41 58.82 -30.93
C SER A 2 -7.26 59.69 -30.41
N VAL A 3 -7.44 60.21 -29.20
CA VAL A 3 -6.65 60.05 -27.93
C VAL A 3 -5.12 59.88 -28.00
N ARG A 4 -4.37 60.69 -27.25
CA ARG A 4 -3.57 60.28 -26.06
C ARG A 4 -2.92 61.45 -25.31
N LEU A 5 -3.06 61.41 -23.99
CA LEU A 5 -2.47 62.28 -22.96
C LEU A 5 -1.54 61.40 -22.11
N THR A 6 -0.37 61.87 -21.69
CA THR A 6 0.40 61.23 -20.60
C THR A 6 1.09 62.29 -19.75
N PHE A 7 0.78 62.27 -18.46
CA PHE A 7 1.32 63.08 -17.38
C PHE A 7 2.56 62.41 -16.80
N ALA A 8 3.59 63.19 -16.45
CA ALA A 8 4.64 62.79 -15.51
C ALA A 8 4.78 63.89 -14.45
N LEU A 9 4.48 63.57 -13.20
CA LEU A 9 4.70 64.43 -12.04
C LEU A 9 5.63 63.73 -11.03
N ARG A 10 6.45 64.56 -10.38
CA ARG A 10 7.49 64.30 -9.38
C ARG A 10 6.93 63.71 -8.07
N CYS A 11 7.74 62.98 -7.29
CA CYS A 11 8.12 63.35 -5.91
C CYS A 11 9.04 62.35 -5.16
N ALA A 12 9.98 62.95 -4.43
CA ALA A 12 10.42 62.69 -3.05
C ALA A 12 11.16 61.38 -2.64
N SER A 13 12.35 61.61 -2.08
CA SER A 13 13.17 60.69 -1.27
C SER A 13 12.58 60.47 0.13
N VAL A 14 12.56 59.21 0.60
CA VAL A 14 12.55 58.84 2.04
C VAL A 14 13.42 57.59 2.22
N ALA A 15 14.27 57.63 3.24
CA ALA A 15 15.18 56.57 3.65
C ALA A 15 14.45 55.27 4.04
N ALA A 16 14.94 54.13 3.54
CA ALA A 16 14.48 52.81 3.96
C ALA A 16 15.10 52.46 5.33
N LEU A 17 14.28 52.49 6.39
CA LEU A 17 14.55 51.67 7.58
C LEU A 17 14.14 50.23 7.23
N LEU A 18 15.11 49.31 7.27
CA LEU A 18 14.84 47.88 7.32
C LEU A 18 14.12 47.55 8.64
N THR A 19 12.83 47.26 8.57
CA THR A 19 12.13 46.49 9.62
C THR A 19 12.21 45.02 9.23
N ALA A 20 13.16 44.29 9.84
CA ALA A 20 13.13 42.84 9.85
C ALA A 20 11.96 42.38 10.74
N PRO A 21 11.11 41.41 10.32
CA PRO A 21 10.18 40.79 11.24
C PRO A 21 10.96 39.98 12.27
N LEU A 22 10.58 40.19 13.53
CA LEU A 22 11.05 39.48 14.71
C LEU A 22 10.63 38.01 14.60
N VAL A 23 11.55 37.14 14.18
CA VAL A 23 11.38 35.69 14.30
C VAL A 23 11.62 35.33 15.76
N LEU A 24 10.56 34.98 16.50
CA LEU A 24 10.72 34.29 17.77
C LEU A 24 11.37 32.94 17.47
N ALA A 25 12.58 32.73 17.97
CA ALA A 25 13.20 31.42 18.01
C ALA A 25 12.34 30.49 18.89
N PRO A 26 12.04 29.25 18.48
CA PRO A 26 11.45 28.28 19.38
C PRO A 26 12.40 28.02 20.55
N ALA A 27 11.83 27.86 21.74
CA ALA A 27 12.56 27.47 22.94
C ALA A 27 13.36 26.20 22.66
N ALA A 28 14.60 26.15 23.15
CA ALA A 28 15.50 25.01 23.02
C ALA A 28 14.94 23.78 23.75
N GLY A 29 14.02 23.07 23.11
CA GLY A 29 13.85 21.63 23.29
C GLY A 29 15.02 20.94 22.58
N ALA A 30 15.50 19.85 23.17
CA ALA A 30 16.57 19.05 22.58
C ALA A 30 16.22 18.76 21.10
N ALA A 31 17.14 19.07 20.19
CA ALA A 31 16.99 18.65 18.80
C ALA A 31 16.74 17.13 18.80
N PRO A 32 15.74 16.62 18.05
CA PRO A 32 15.58 15.19 17.92
C PRO A 32 16.92 14.65 17.43
N LYS A 33 17.45 13.69 18.19
CA LYS A 33 18.58 12.89 17.76
C LYS A 33 18.16 12.37 16.38
N ALA A 34 18.94 12.63 15.33
CA ALA A 34 18.67 12.02 14.03
C ALA A 34 18.71 10.51 14.26
N ALA A 35 17.54 9.90 14.47
CA ALA A 35 17.39 8.47 14.46
C ALA A 35 17.87 8.06 13.09
N SER A 36 18.87 7.18 13.01
CA SER A 36 19.09 6.50 11.75
C SER A 36 17.81 5.72 11.50
N ALA A 37 16.92 6.25 10.66
CA ALA A 37 15.74 5.53 10.25
C ALA A 37 16.22 4.17 9.78
N LEU A 38 15.72 3.10 10.41
CA LEU A 38 15.89 1.79 9.83
C LEU A 38 15.24 1.88 8.44
N PRO A 39 15.97 1.55 7.35
CA PRO A 39 15.35 1.41 6.04
C PRO A 39 14.16 0.46 6.12
N ALA A 40 13.14 0.65 5.26
CA ALA A 40 11.90 -0.11 5.37
C ALA A 40 12.14 -1.62 5.30
N ASP A 41 11.54 -2.35 6.25
CA ASP A 41 11.61 -3.80 6.28
C ASP A 41 10.63 -4.39 5.26
N ILE A 42 11.03 -5.48 4.61
CA ILE A 42 10.10 -6.26 3.78
C ILE A 42 9.47 -7.30 4.67
N VAL A 43 8.15 -7.39 4.59
CA VAL A 43 7.39 -8.21 5.50
C VAL A 43 6.54 -9.17 4.67
N VAL A 44 6.94 -10.44 4.67
CA VAL A 44 6.34 -11.48 3.82
C VAL A 44 5.61 -12.51 4.68
N THR A 45 4.39 -12.85 4.28
CA THR A 45 3.56 -13.89 4.91
C THR A 45 3.46 -15.12 4.03
N ALA A 46 3.20 -16.28 4.65
CA ALA A 46 2.92 -17.54 4.00
C ALA A 46 1.51 -18.01 4.42
N PRO A 47 0.57 -18.28 3.50
CA PRO A 47 -0.73 -18.85 3.82
C PRO A 47 -0.58 -20.17 4.59
N GLY A 48 -1.22 -20.26 5.76
CA GLY A 48 -1.10 -21.42 6.68
C GLY A 48 0.05 -21.31 7.69
N GLY A 49 0.80 -20.21 7.66
CA GLY A 49 1.75 -19.82 8.68
C GLY A 49 1.25 -18.64 9.50
N ASP A 50 1.08 -18.83 10.81
CA ASP A 50 0.80 -17.77 11.79
C ASP A 50 2.03 -16.88 12.02
N TYR A 51 2.79 -16.56 10.97
CA TYR A 51 4.05 -15.85 11.07
C TYR A 51 4.30 -14.88 9.91
N VAL A 52 5.06 -13.84 10.27
CA VAL A 52 5.59 -12.80 9.44
C VAL A 52 7.11 -12.99 9.34
N SER A 53 7.65 -13.03 8.12
CA SER A 53 9.09 -12.94 7.86
C SER A 53 9.49 -11.49 7.62
N VAL A 54 10.23 -10.91 8.56
CA VAL A 54 10.79 -9.56 8.43
C VAL A 54 12.19 -9.65 7.84
N LEU A 55 12.41 -9.09 6.66
CA LEU A 55 13.72 -8.96 6.01
C LEU A 55 14.26 -7.55 6.20
N THR A 56 15.27 -7.40 7.06
CA THR A 56 15.88 -6.08 7.28
C THR A 56 16.69 -5.66 6.07
N LYS A 57 16.37 -4.51 5.46
CA LYS A 57 16.92 -4.04 4.17
C LYS A 57 16.64 -5.00 3.00
N GLY A 58 15.65 -5.87 3.14
CA GLY A 58 15.42 -6.97 2.20
C GLY A 58 16.62 -7.92 2.06
N ASP A 59 17.48 -8.05 3.08
CA ASP A 59 18.59 -9.01 3.10
C ASP A 59 18.10 -10.35 3.71
N PRO A 60 18.05 -11.46 2.93
CA PRO A 60 17.65 -12.77 3.44
C PRO A 60 18.52 -13.28 4.59
N GLY A 61 19.78 -12.84 4.68
CA GLY A 61 20.69 -13.17 5.77
C GLY A 61 20.38 -12.43 7.08
N ARG A 62 19.42 -11.51 7.07
CA ARG A 62 18.96 -10.71 8.21
C ARG A 62 17.44 -10.79 8.34
N HIS A 63 16.93 -12.01 8.45
CA HIS A 63 15.52 -12.25 8.63
C HIS A 63 15.17 -12.60 10.08
N ARG A 64 13.90 -12.36 10.43
CA ARG A 64 13.30 -12.82 11.68
C ARG A 64 11.85 -13.23 11.45
N GLU A 65 11.49 -14.40 11.97
CA GLU A 65 10.09 -14.84 12.04
C GLU A 65 9.44 -14.33 13.31
N LEU A 66 8.26 -13.73 13.16
CA LEU A 66 7.45 -13.20 14.24
C LEU A 66 6.00 -13.68 14.09
N PRO A 67 5.36 -14.21 15.14
CA PRO A 67 3.96 -14.63 15.04
C PRO A 67 2.99 -13.52 14.60
N GLY A 68 2.05 -13.86 13.73
CA GLY A 68 0.98 -13.00 13.20
C GLY A 68 0.90 -12.96 11.67
N ALA A 69 -0.03 -12.16 11.15
CA ALA A 69 -0.27 -11.92 9.72
C ALA A 69 -0.66 -10.46 9.45
N ARG A 70 -0.85 -10.09 8.17
CA ARG A 70 -1.26 -8.75 7.70
C ARG A 70 -0.53 -7.58 8.40
N PRO A 71 0.79 -7.48 8.20
CA PRO A 71 1.61 -6.56 8.96
C PRO A 71 1.43 -5.10 8.52
N VAL A 72 1.61 -4.18 9.47
CA VAL A 72 1.73 -2.73 9.21
C VAL A 72 2.99 -2.20 9.88
N VAL A 73 3.83 -1.52 9.09
CA VAL A 73 5.12 -0.99 9.57
C VAL A 73 5.06 0.54 9.69
N ARG A 74 4.95 1.06 10.91
CA ARG A 74 4.81 2.50 11.22
C ARG A 74 5.40 2.83 12.59
N ASP A 75 5.70 4.10 12.84
CA ASP A 75 6.11 4.57 14.18
C ASP A 75 4.84 4.80 15.01
N LEU A 76 4.46 3.81 15.82
CA LEU A 76 3.18 3.78 16.53
C LEU A 76 3.25 4.43 17.91
N ASP A 77 4.43 4.45 18.54
CA ASP A 77 4.64 5.12 19.83
C ASP A 77 5.28 6.52 19.73
N GLY A 78 5.67 6.95 18.53
CA GLY A 78 6.20 8.27 18.24
C GLY A 78 7.67 8.45 18.66
N ASP A 79 8.43 7.36 18.79
CA ASP A 79 9.83 7.39 19.21
C ASP A 79 10.83 7.55 18.05
N GLY A 80 10.35 7.55 16.81
CA GLY A 80 11.12 7.67 15.59
C GLY A 80 11.63 6.36 15.01
N LEU A 81 11.36 5.22 15.65
CA LEU A 81 11.61 3.88 15.13
C LEU A 81 10.33 3.32 14.52
N LYS A 82 10.46 2.48 13.49
CA LYS A 82 9.30 1.77 12.94
C LYS A 82 8.97 0.57 13.82
N ASP A 83 7.72 0.48 14.23
CA ASP A 83 7.09 -0.66 14.88
C ASP A 83 6.41 -1.56 13.84
N LEU A 84 6.12 -2.80 14.22
CA LEU A 84 5.41 -3.78 13.41
C LEU A 84 4.13 -4.19 14.13
N ALA A 85 2.99 -3.70 13.64
CA ALA A 85 1.68 -4.21 14.05
C ALA A 85 1.32 -5.43 13.20
N VAL A 86 0.75 -6.46 13.82
CA VAL A 86 0.29 -7.69 13.16
C VAL A 86 -1.09 -8.08 13.66
N GLN A 87 -1.90 -8.66 12.78
CA GLN A 87 -3.07 -9.44 13.17
C GLN A 87 -2.59 -10.76 13.81
N ARG A 88 -3.21 -11.16 14.92
CA ARG A 88 -2.95 -12.43 15.60
C ARG A 88 -4.09 -13.39 15.36
N ASP A 89 -3.76 -14.68 15.31
CA ASP A 89 -4.74 -15.73 15.20
C ASP A 89 -5.65 -15.80 16.42
N GLN A 90 -6.88 -16.27 16.19
CA GLN A 90 -7.91 -16.34 17.23
C GLN A 90 -7.48 -17.27 18.38
N GLU A 91 -6.66 -18.29 18.10
CA GLU A 91 -6.10 -19.19 19.11
C GLU A 91 -5.07 -18.48 20.01
N ASP A 92 -4.37 -17.47 19.49
CA ASP A 92 -3.40 -16.62 20.20
C ASP A 92 -4.03 -15.38 20.87
N GLY A 93 -5.36 -15.44 21.05
CA GLY A 93 -6.15 -14.40 21.71
C GLY A 93 -6.66 -13.31 20.77
N GLY A 94 -6.48 -13.48 19.45
CA GLY A 94 -7.06 -12.65 18.39
C GLY A 94 -6.60 -11.19 18.37
N GLY A 95 -7.09 -10.48 17.37
CA GLY A 95 -6.89 -9.04 17.18
C GLY A 95 -5.43 -8.62 16.98
N VAL A 96 -5.13 -7.34 17.20
CA VAL A 96 -3.84 -6.75 16.80
C VAL A 96 -2.84 -6.66 17.95
N ALA A 97 -1.57 -6.97 17.67
CA ALA A 97 -0.46 -6.74 18.59
C ALA A 97 0.74 -6.09 17.89
N VAL A 98 1.58 -5.43 18.67
CA VAL A 98 2.71 -4.63 18.18
C VAL A 98 4.03 -5.21 18.66
N TYR A 99 4.92 -5.54 17.73
CA TYR A 99 6.33 -5.71 18.01
C TYR A 99 7.02 -4.34 17.93
N TRP A 100 7.45 -3.83 19.08
CA TRP A 100 8.04 -2.50 19.16
C TRP A 100 9.41 -2.45 18.47
N GLY A 101 9.66 -1.38 17.73
CA GLY A 101 10.92 -1.04 17.13
C GLY A 101 12.03 -0.84 18.17
N THR A 102 13.23 -1.24 17.78
CA THR A 102 14.48 -1.13 18.53
C THR A 102 15.62 -0.83 17.55
N ASP A 103 16.76 -0.37 18.05
CA ASP A 103 17.97 -0.18 17.23
C ASP A 103 18.45 -1.48 16.52
N SER A 104 17.97 -2.64 16.96
CA SER A 104 18.30 -3.97 16.45
C SER A 104 17.19 -4.64 15.63
N GLY A 105 16.16 -3.89 15.21
CA GLY A 105 14.95 -4.44 14.58
C GLY A 105 13.80 -4.44 15.58
N TYR A 106 13.09 -5.55 15.74
CA TYR A 106 11.90 -5.61 16.59
C TYR A 106 12.11 -6.29 17.95
N ALA A 107 11.33 -5.88 18.95
CA ALA A 107 11.20 -6.57 20.23
C ALA A 107 10.76 -8.02 20.01
N ALA A 108 11.08 -8.90 20.97
CA ALA A 108 10.79 -10.32 20.81
C ALA A 108 9.36 -10.73 21.13
N GLU A 109 8.74 -10.03 22.08
CA GLU A 109 7.38 -10.29 22.50
C GLU A 109 6.50 -9.13 22.04
N PRO A 110 5.33 -9.42 21.44
CA PRO A 110 4.42 -8.37 21.01
C PRO A 110 3.58 -7.86 22.19
N THR A 111 3.10 -6.63 22.08
CA THR A 111 2.13 -6.04 23.01
C THR A 111 0.76 -5.92 22.35
N ALA A 112 -0.26 -6.58 22.90
CA ALA A 112 -1.62 -6.49 22.37
C ALA A 112 -2.18 -5.07 22.47
N VAL A 113 -2.79 -4.59 21.37
CA VAL A 113 -3.51 -3.31 21.34
C VAL A 113 -4.80 -3.44 22.14
N LYS A 114 -5.05 -2.49 23.04
CA LYS A 114 -6.14 -2.56 24.02
C LYS A 114 -7.30 -1.64 23.63
N GLY A 115 -8.52 -2.08 23.91
CA GLY A 115 -9.73 -1.25 23.86
C GLY A 115 -10.28 -0.98 22.46
N ALA A 116 -9.47 -1.12 21.41
CA ALA A 116 -9.95 -1.13 20.03
C ALA A 116 -10.32 -2.55 19.59
N THR A 117 -11.41 -2.67 18.82
CA THR A 117 -11.82 -3.94 18.21
C THR A 117 -11.22 -4.02 16.82
N LEU A 118 -9.97 -4.48 16.75
CA LEU A 118 -9.21 -4.65 15.51
C LEU A 118 -9.05 -6.14 15.24
N ASP A 119 -9.38 -6.60 14.03
CA ASP A 119 -9.25 -7.98 13.59
C ASP A 119 -8.64 -8.03 12.17
N SER A 120 -9.44 -7.95 11.10
CA SER A 120 -8.98 -8.06 9.70
C SER A 120 -8.82 -6.71 8.99
N GLY A 121 -8.05 -6.69 7.89
CA GLY A 121 -7.89 -5.49 7.06
C GLY A 121 -7.10 -4.36 7.74
N LEU A 122 -6.09 -4.68 8.54
CA LEU A 122 -5.30 -3.69 9.29
C LEU A 122 -4.58 -2.69 8.36
N THR A 123 -4.79 -1.39 8.59
CA THR A 123 -4.01 -0.30 8.00
C THR A 123 -3.78 0.83 9.00
N ALA A 124 -3.04 1.87 8.60
CA ALA A 124 -2.63 2.97 9.46
C ALA A 124 -2.49 4.31 8.73
N GLY A 125 -2.78 5.40 9.45
CA GLY A 125 -2.65 6.77 8.98
C GLY A 125 -2.82 7.77 10.12
N ASP A 126 -2.57 9.05 9.89
CA ASP A 126 -2.88 10.11 10.87
C ASP A 126 -4.29 10.65 10.55
N PHE A 127 -5.32 9.99 11.08
CA PHE A 127 -6.71 10.29 10.74
C PHE A 127 -7.24 11.52 11.49
N ASP A 128 -6.57 11.90 12.59
CA ASP A 128 -6.92 13.07 13.39
C ASP A 128 -5.94 14.25 13.34
N GLY A 129 -4.96 14.16 12.44
CA GLY A 129 -3.98 15.19 12.09
C GLY A 129 -3.21 15.72 13.30
N ASP A 130 -2.96 14.86 14.29
CA ASP A 130 -2.22 15.22 15.50
C ASP A 130 -0.72 14.91 15.39
N GLY A 131 -0.30 14.30 14.28
CA GLY A 131 1.07 13.92 13.98
C GLY A 131 1.46 12.53 14.49
N HIS A 132 0.53 11.78 15.08
CA HIS A 132 0.74 10.40 15.50
C HIS A 132 0.03 9.42 14.57
N VAL A 133 0.58 8.20 14.48
CA VAL A 133 -0.02 7.16 13.65
C VAL A 133 -1.18 6.51 14.39
N ASP A 134 -2.33 6.46 13.73
CA ASP A 134 -3.51 5.72 14.14
C ASP A 134 -3.58 4.36 13.43
N LEU A 135 -4.27 3.40 14.05
CA LEU A 135 -4.58 2.10 13.44
C LEU A 135 -6.09 1.96 13.20
N ILE A 136 -6.46 1.32 12.09
CA ILE A 136 -7.83 0.92 11.78
C ILE A 136 -7.86 -0.50 11.23
N ALA A 137 -8.89 -1.25 11.60
CA ALA A 137 -9.17 -2.59 11.08
C ALA A 137 -10.67 -2.87 11.22
N ALA A 138 -11.19 -3.84 10.48
CA ALA A 138 -12.49 -4.42 10.76
C ALA A 138 -12.48 -5.10 12.14
N GLY A 139 -13.58 -5.00 12.87
CA GLY A 139 -13.80 -5.77 14.08
C GLY A 139 -14.13 -7.23 13.75
N PRO A 140 -14.17 -8.11 14.77
CA PRO A 140 -14.50 -9.52 14.56
C PRO A 140 -15.92 -9.68 14.03
N GLU A 141 -16.10 -10.61 13.10
CA GLU A 141 -17.42 -11.00 12.62
C GLU A 141 -18.26 -11.63 13.75
N GLY A 142 -19.54 -11.30 13.78
CA GLY A 142 -20.44 -11.75 14.84
C GLY A 142 -21.90 -11.47 14.50
N PRO A 143 -22.84 -11.80 15.41
CA PRO A 143 -24.25 -11.53 15.20
C PRO A 143 -24.52 -10.01 15.26
N GLY A 144 -24.46 -9.34 14.10
CA GLY A 144 -24.70 -7.91 13.94
C GLY A 144 -23.79 -7.29 12.87
N ASP A 145 -23.91 -5.98 12.69
CA ASP A 145 -23.10 -5.22 11.72
C ASP A 145 -21.62 -5.26 12.11
N VAL A 146 -20.75 -5.53 11.12
CA VAL A 146 -19.30 -5.48 11.32
C VAL A 146 -18.90 -4.02 11.41
N ARG A 147 -18.14 -3.68 12.45
CA ARG A 147 -17.70 -2.30 12.69
C ARG A 147 -16.21 -2.17 12.54
N LEU A 148 -15.78 -1.07 11.94
CA LEU A 148 -14.37 -0.70 11.95
C LEU A 148 -14.00 -0.25 13.36
N GLY A 149 -12.95 -0.83 13.93
CA GLY A 149 -12.30 -0.31 15.13
C GLY A 149 -11.20 0.66 14.76
N VAL A 150 -11.10 1.77 15.49
CA VAL A 150 -10.01 2.74 15.32
C VAL A 150 -9.29 2.91 16.65
N ALA A 151 -7.97 2.80 16.63
CA ALA A 151 -7.07 3.08 17.75
C ALA A 151 -6.24 4.32 17.41
N TYR A 152 -6.56 5.45 18.04
CA TYR A 152 -5.86 6.71 17.78
C TYR A 152 -4.54 6.76 18.56
N GLY A 153 -3.50 7.19 17.87
CA GLY A 153 -2.13 7.33 18.37
C GLY A 153 -1.98 8.50 19.35
N PRO A 154 -0.79 8.61 19.97
CA PRO A 154 0.26 7.60 19.97
C PRO A 154 -0.16 6.39 20.81
N LEU A 155 0.24 5.19 20.38
CA LEU A 155 0.12 3.99 21.20
C LEU A 155 1.17 4.04 22.31
N LYS A 156 0.76 3.70 23.53
CA LYS A 156 1.72 3.47 24.62
C LYS A 156 2.27 2.06 24.50
N ARG A 157 3.49 1.86 25.00
CA ARG A 157 4.14 0.53 25.06
C ARG A 157 3.43 -0.51 25.92
N ASP A 158 2.38 -0.13 26.66
CA ASP A 158 1.47 -1.06 27.32
C ASP A 158 0.28 -1.48 26.44
N GLY A 159 0.22 -1.04 25.17
CA GLY A 159 -0.81 -1.32 24.19
C GLY A 159 -2.02 -0.39 24.24
N SER A 160 -2.06 0.61 25.14
CA SER A 160 -3.18 1.54 25.21
C SER A 160 -3.08 2.66 24.17
N PRO A 161 -4.12 2.87 23.34
CA PRO A 161 -4.20 4.04 22.46
C PRO A 161 -4.55 5.30 23.25
N ALA A 162 -4.38 6.47 22.63
CA ALA A 162 -4.84 7.74 23.21
C ALA A 162 -6.37 7.77 23.36
N ARG A 163 -7.08 7.23 22.37
CA ARG A 163 -8.53 7.01 22.38
C ARG A 163 -8.93 5.99 21.32
N THR A 164 -10.18 5.55 21.35
CA THR A 164 -10.72 4.60 20.38
C THR A 164 -12.02 5.10 19.77
N ALA A 165 -12.32 4.70 18.54
CA ALA A 165 -13.62 4.88 17.92
C ALA A 165 -14.13 3.59 17.28
N LYS A 166 -15.40 3.58 16.92
CA LYS A 166 -16.02 2.55 16.10
C LYS A 166 -16.83 3.21 14.99
N LEU A 167 -16.70 2.70 13.78
CA LEU A 167 -17.46 3.16 12.61
C LEU A 167 -18.37 2.04 12.14
N ASP A 168 -19.58 2.39 11.76
CA ASP A 168 -20.60 1.44 11.34
C ASP A 168 -20.71 1.47 9.82
N THR A 169 -20.24 0.42 9.16
CA THR A 169 -20.23 0.34 7.69
C THR A 169 -21.65 0.18 7.12
N GLY A 170 -22.63 -0.18 7.96
CA GLY A 170 -23.95 -0.59 7.52
C GLY A 170 -23.99 -1.96 6.86
N GLU A 171 -22.86 -2.67 6.81
CA GLU A 171 -22.72 -4.00 6.23
C GLU A 171 -22.63 -5.07 7.33
N THR A 172 -23.11 -6.27 7.01
CA THR A 172 -23.12 -7.42 7.94
C THR A 172 -21.88 -8.31 7.85
N PHE A 173 -20.93 -7.92 7.01
CA PHE A 173 -19.67 -8.61 6.71
C PHE A 173 -18.51 -7.62 6.79
N ALA A 174 -17.29 -8.12 6.97
CA ALA A 174 -16.10 -7.27 7.03
C ALA A 174 -15.76 -6.74 5.63
N PRO A 175 -15.16 -5.53 5.53
CA PRO A 175 -14.54 -5.12 4.28
C PRO A 175 -13.40 -6.09 3.92
N ASP A 176 -13.28 -6.42 2.65
CA ASP A 176 -12.21 -7.26 2.13
C ASP A 176 -10.88 -6.50 2.14
N GLU A 177 -10.94 -5.19 1.85
CA GLU A 177 -9.78 -4.32 1.78
C GLU A 177 -10.00 -2.96 2.46
N ILE A 178 -8.97 -2.46 3.16
CA ILE A 178 -8.92 -1.11 3.73
C ILE A 178 -7.65 -0.39 3.28
N VAL A 179 -7.80 0.80 2.69
CA VAL A 179 -6.70 1.69 2.28
C VAL A 179 -6.86 3.06 2.90
N SER A 180 -5.74 3.77 3.08
CA SER A 180 -5.71 5.13 3.62
C SER A 180 -4.85 6.04 2.76
N GLY A 181 -5.24 7.31 2.67
CA GLY A 181 -4.53 8.36 1.96
C GLY A 181 -5.17 9.72 2.24
N ASP A 182 -4.47 10.82 2.01
CA ASP A 182 -5.06 12.17 2.07
C ASP A 182 -5.76 12.48 0.76
N PHE A 183 -6.94 11.87 0.54
CA PHE A 183 -7.66 12.03 -0.71
C PHE A 183 -8.31 13.41 -0.88
N ASN A 184 -8.28 14.24 0.17
CA ASN A 184 -8.90 15.55 0.17
C ASN A 184 -7.96 16.76 0.30
N GLY A 185 -6.68 16.50 0.56
CA GLY A 185 -5.61 17.50 0.62
C GLY A 185 -5.66 18.36 1.89
N ASP A 186 -6.31 17.89 2.97
CA ASP A 186 -6.39 18.64 4.23
C ASP A 186 -5.28 18.29 5.23
N GLY A 187 -4.37 17.39 4.84
CA GLY A 187 -3.24 16.93 5.64
C GLY A 187 -3.61 15.86 6.65
N ARG A 188 -4.79 15.25 6.56
CA ARG A 188 -5.26 14.15 7.41
C ARG A 188 -5.53 12.96 6.53
N ALA A 189 -5.16 11.79 7.01
CA ALA A 189 -5.51 10.58 6.29
C ALA A 189 -7.03 10.36 6.32
N ASP A 190 -7.57 10.08 5.15
CA ASP A 190 -8.89 9.51 4.92
C ASP A 190 -8.76 7.98 4.79
N VAL A 191 -9.88 7.26 4.85
CA VAL A 191 -9.94 5.81 4.68
C VAL A 191 -10.94 5.44 3.60
N VAL A 192 -10.59 4.49 2.74
CA VAL A 192 -11.54 3.81 1.84
C VAL A 192 -11.60 2.33 2.17
N THR A 193 -12.81 1.81 2.32
CA THR A 193 -13.09 0.38 2.51
C THR A 193 -13.79 -0.19 1.30
N GLU A 194 -13.31 -1.32 0.80
CA GLU A 194 -13.96 -2.11 -0.25
C GLU A 194 -14.71 -3.28 0.37
N HIS A 195 -15.79 -3.68 -0.28
CA HIS A 195 -16.84 -4.50 0.31
C HIS A 195 -17.36 -5.45 -0.74
N SER A 196 -17.43 -6.72 -0.40
CA SER A 196 -18.14 -7.72 -1.17
C SER A 196 -18.85 -8.73 -0.27
N PHE A 197 -19.89 -9.37 -0.81
CA PHE A 197 -20.55 -10.48 -0.14
C PHE A 197 -20.91 -11.54 -1.16
N GLU A 198 -20.50 -12.78 -0.87
CA GLU A 198 -20.49 -13.85 -1.87
C GLU A 198 -19.72 -13.35 -3.12
N GLU A 199 -20.29 -13.48 -4.30
CA GLU A 199 -19.60 -13.09 -5.54
C GLU A 199 -19.85 -11.61 -5.90
N ALA A 200 -20.68 -10.89 -5.13
CA ALA A 200 -21.15 -9.56 -5.47
C ALA A 200 -20.37 -8.44 -4.74
N GLY A 201 -19.76 -7.56 -5.52
CA GLY A 201 -19.16 -6.32 -5.03
C GLY A 201 -20.20 -5.28 -4.64
N HIS A 202 -19.92 -4.57 -3.56
CA HIS A 202 -20.69 -3.45 -3.03
C HIS A 202 -19.94 -2.13 -3.25
N PRO A 203 -20.63 -0.97 -3.27
CA PRO A 203 -19.96 0.31 -3.37
C PRO A 203 -18.91 0.48 -2.27
N SER A 204 -17.68 0.83 -2.65
CA SER A 204 -16.66 1.17 -1.66
C SER A 204 -17.07 2.41 -0.87
N GLN A 205 -16.56 2.56 0.36
CA GLN A 205 -16.97 3.63 1.27
C GLN A 205 -15.79 4.49 1.68
N LEU A 206 -15.90 5.81 1.47
CA LEU A 206 -14.94 6.83 1.91
C LEU A 206 -15.31 7.37 3.30
N TRP A 207 -14.34 7.36 4.20
CA TRP A 207 -14.40 7.89 5.56
C TRP A 207 -13.41 9.04 5.69
N THR A 208 -13.92 10.26 5.82
CA THR A 208 -13.08 11.46 5.86
C THR A 208 -12.46 11.69 7.24
N GLY A 209 -11.16 11.94 7.29
CA GLY A 209 -10.40 12.37 8.45
C GLY A 209 -10.81 13.77 8.92
N SER A 210 -10.55 14.08 10.20
CA SER A 210 -10.84 15.41 10.75
C SER A 210 -10.07 15.60 12.05
N ALA A 211 -10.00 16.82 12.59
CA ALA A 211 -9.40 17.06 13.91
C ALA A 211 -10.08 16.33 15.10
N LYS A 212 -11.17 15.58 14.85
CA LYS A 212 -11.83 14.71 15.84
C LYS A 212 -11.64 13.22 15.51
N GLY A 213 -10.86 12.90 14.48
CA GLY A 213 -10.75 11.59 13.85
C GLY A 213 -11.71 11.40 12.68
N LEU A 214 -11.79 10.16 12.20
CA LEU A 214 -12.65 9.75 11.10
C LEU A 214 -14.12 10.09 11.36
N GLY A 215 -14.80 10.56 10.32
CA GLY A 215 -16.24 10.81 10.31
C GLY A 215 -17.05 9.54 10.57
N THR A 216 -18.22 9.69 11.19
CA THR A 216 -19.12 8.55 11.51
C THR A 216 -20.09 8.20 10.38
N THR A 217 -19.94 8.83 9.21
CA THR A 217 -20.75 8.60 8.02
C THR A 217 -19.82 8.52 6.82
N SER A 218 -20.03 7.53 5.96
CA SER A 218 -19.26 7.35 4.75
C SER A 218 -19.95 7.95 3.52
N ARG A 219 -19.16 8.13 2.44
CA ARG A 219 -19.64 8.41 1.09
C ARG A 219 -19.34 7.22 0.19
N GLU A 220 -20.32 6.77 -0.58
CA GLU A 220 -20.11 5.71 -1.56
C GLU A 220 -19.22 6.15 -2.73
N LEU A 221 -18.37 5.23 -3.18
CA LEU A 221 -17.51 5.30 -4.36
C LEU A 221 -17.89 4.17 -5.33
N ALA A 222 -17.06 3.96 -6.35
CA ALA A 222 -17.24 2.84 -7.28
C ALA A 222 -17.07 1.49 -6.56
N ILE A 223 -17.61 0.43 -7.16
CA ILE A 223 -17.27 -0.95 -6.78
C ILE A 223 -15.83 -1.21 -7.27
N ALA A 224 -15.02 -1.80 -6.42
CA ALA A 224 -13.64 -2.17 -6.71
C ALA A 224 -13.43 -3.64 -6.33
N GLY A 225 -12.50 -4.33 -6.99
CA GLY A 225 -12.02 -5.67 -6.58
C GLY A 225 -10.58 -5.68 -6.06
N ALA A 226 -9.92 -4.51 -6.07
CA ALA A 226 -8.63 -4.23 -5.46
C ALA A 226 -8.43 -2.72 -5.42
N MET A 227 -7.67 -2.21 -4.44
CA MET A 227 -7.41 -0.78 -4.27
C MET A 227 -5.96 -0.46 -3.91
N ALA A 228 -5.50 0.74 -4.25
CA ALA A 228 -4.28 1.34 -3.73
C ALA A 228 -4.41 2.86 -3.72
N ALA A 229 -3.62 3.52 -2.87
CA ALA A 229 -3.68 4.96 -2.67
C ALA A 229 -2.31 5.63 -2.85
N GLY A 230 -2.30 6.78 -3.50
CA GLY A 230 -1.13 7.66 -3.61
C GLY A 230 -1.30 8.69 -4.73
N ASP A 231 -0.53 9.77 -4.66
CA ASP A 231 -0.59 10.90 -5.57
C ASP A 231 0.04 10.59 -6.95
N VAL A 232 -0.73 10.01 -7.88
CA VAL A 232 -0.22 9.54 -9.17
C VAL A 232 -0.09 10.67 -10.21
N ASP A 233 -0.70 11.82 -9.95
CA ASP A 233 -0.54 13.03 -10.76
C ASP A 233 0.32 14.14 -10.15
N GLY A 234 0.85 13.93 -8.95
CA GLY A 234 1.79 14.80 -8.26
C GLY A 234 1.16 16.07 -7.68
N ASP A 235 -0.16 16.22 -7.67
CA ASP A 235 -0.81 17.47 -7.25
C ASP A 235 -0.77 17.74 -5.74
N GLY A 236 -0.25 16.77 -4.96
CA GLY A 236 -0.13 16.80 -3.52
C GLY A 236 -1.35 16.24 -2.77
N VAL A 237 -2.32 15.67 -3.49
CA VAL A 237 -3.49 14.99 -2.95
C VAL A 237 -3.42 13.52 -3.36
N ASP A 238 -3.66 12.59 -2.44
CA ASP A 238 -3.61 11.17 -2.79
C ASP A 238 -4.78 10.82 -3.72
N ASP A 239 -4.51 9.95 -4.70
CA ASP A 239 -5.50 9.39 -5.60
C ASP A 239 -5.88 7.97 -5.19
N LEU A 240 -7.08 7.54 -5.57
CA LEU A 240 -7.50 6.15 -5.41
C LEU A 240 -7.37 5.41 -6.75
N VAL A 241 -6.50 4.40 -6.80
CA VAL A 241 -6.37 3.47 -7.92
C VAL A 241 -7.15 2.22 -7.59
N ILE A 242 -8.04 1.79 -8.49
CA ILE A 242 -8.88 0.61 -8.28
C ILE A 242 -8.79 -0.37 -9.44
N ARG A 243 -8.99 -1.66 -9.16
CA ARG A 243 -9.42 -2.62 -10.17
C ARG A 243 -10.93 -2.55 -10.30
N ALA A 244 -11.41 -2.13 -11.46
CA ALA A 244 -12.82 -2.25 -11.80
C ALA A 244 -13.11 -3.68 -12.25
N VAL A 245 -14.22 -4.23 -11.75
CA VAL A 245 -14.64 -5.60 -12.05
C VAL A 245 -15.90 -5.64 -12.93
N PRO A 246 -16.03 -6.62 -13.85
CA PRO A 246 -17.17 -6.72 -14.75
C PRO A 246 -18.46 -7.01 -13.97
N ASP A 247 -19.55 -6.33 -14.33
CA ASP A 247 -20.89 -6.50 -13.76
C ASP A 247 -20.99 -6.41 -12.22
N GLY A 248 -19.95 -5.87 -11.55
CA GLY A 248 -19.87 -5.82 -10.10
C GLY A 248 -19.62 -7.19 -9.45
N LEU A 249 -19.15 -8.18 -10.19
CA LEU A 249 -18.76 -9.49 -9.65
C LEU A 249 -17.30 -9.45 -9.23
N VAL A 250 -16.96 -9.88 -8.02
CA VAL A 250 -15.58 -9.91 -7.51
C VAL A 250 -14.98 -11.31 -7.49
N GLU A 251 -15.81 -12.34 -7.63
CA GLU A 251 -15.41 -13.76 -7.72
C GLU A 251 -15.91 -14.39 -9.04
N GLU A 252 -15.44 -15.61 -9.33
CA GLU A 252 -15.73 -16.36 -10.57
C GLU A 252 -15.40 -15.59 -11.86
N LEU A 253 -14.22 -14.96 -11.86
CA LEU A 253 -13.75 -14.04 -12.89
C LEU A 253 -12.94 -14.71 -14.01
N ASP A 254 -13.31 -15.94 -14.43
CA ASP A 254 -12.56 -16.75 -15.41
C ASP A 254 -12.29 -16.06 -16.76
N PHE A 255 -13.07 -15.03 -17.10
CA PHE A 255 -12.94 -14.24 -18.33
C PHE A 255 -12.54 -12.79 -18.08
N ASP A 256 -12.22 -12.42 -16.85
CA ASP A 256 -11.79 -11.06 -16.56
C ASP A 256 -10.33 -10.86 -16.97
N HIS A 257 -10.14 -10.03 -17.97
CA HIS A 257 -8.83 -9.55 -18.38
C HIS A 257 -8.29 -8.47 -17.43
N GLY A 258 -9.15 -7.87 -16.61
CA GLY A 258 -8.80 -6.84 -15.64
C GLY A 258 -8.78 -5.42 -16.24
N THR A 259 -9.21 -4.47 -15.42
CA THR A 259 -9.26 -3.04 -15.78
C THR A 259 -8.85 -2.20 -14.58
N VAL A 260 -7.82 -1.38 -14.74
CA VAL A 260 -7.39 -0.42 -13.72
C VAL A 260 -8.02 0.94 -13.99
N GLN A 261 -8.53 1.58 -12.96
CA GLN A 261 -9.09 2.92 -13.02
C GLN A 261 -8.47 3.82 -11.95
N VAL A 262 -8.37 5.12 -12.25
CA VAL A 262 -7.89 6.13 -11.29
C VAL A 262 -9.01 7.12 -11.00
N LEU A 263 -9.27 7.32 -9.71
CA LEU A 263 -10.18 8.32 -9.16
C LEU A 263 -9.31 9.38 -8.47
N TYR A 264 -9.04 10.47 -9.18
CA TYR A 264 -8.18 11.52 -8.64
C TYR A 264 -8.78 12.16 -7.39
N GLY A 265 -7.89 12.45 -6.43
CA GLY A 265 -8.16 13.21 -5.23
C GLY A 265 -8.65 14.62 -5.54
N SER A 266 -9.35 15.22 -4.59
CA SER A 266 -9.85 16.60 -4.70
C SER A 266 -10.27 17.09 -3.34
N GLY A 267 -10.54 18.40 -3.14
CA GLY A 267 -11.04 18.93 -1.86
C GLY A 267 -12.32 18.31 -1.27
N THR A 268 -12.91 17.29 -1.89
CA THR A 268 -14.04 16.48 -1.37
C THR A 268 -13.76 14.96 -1.36
N GLY A 269 -12.50 14.55 -1.52
CA GLY A 269 -12.11 13.16 -1.72
C GLY A 269 -12.13 12.75 -3.21
N PRO A 270 -11.93 11.44 -3.48
CA PRO A 270 -11.81 10.94 -4.85
C PRO A 270 -13.16 10.95 -5.57
N GLY A 271 -13.13 11.32 -6.85
CA GLY A 271 -14.33 11.54 -7.68
C GLY A 271 -14.86 10.30 -8.39
N LYS A 272 -15.41 10.51 -9.60
CA LYS A 272 -15.65 9.41 -10.55
C LYS A 272 -14.33 9.03 -11.22
N PRO A 273 -14.19 7.79 -11.73
CA PRO A 273 -13.04 7.38 -12.52
C PRO A 273 -12.76 8.34 -13.69
N VAL A 274 -11.51 8.73 -13.88
CA VAL A 274 -11.10 9.69 -14.93
C VAL A 274 -10.11 9.06 -15.92
N SER A 275 -9.28 8.11 -15.47
CA SER A 275 -8.42 7.27 -16.32
C SER A 275 -8.88 5.80 -16.27
N THR A 276 -8.80 5.11 -17.40
CA THR A 276 -9.05 3.66 -17.52
C THR A 276 -7.93 3.03 -18.33
N ILE A 277 -7.27 2.04 -17.75
CA ILE A 277 -6.08 1.37 -18.28
C ILE A 277 -6.31 -0.14 -18.30
N THR A 278 -5.88 -0.76 -19.40
CA THR A 278 -5.86 -2.21 -19.64
C THR A 278 -4.56 -2.55 -20.37
N GLN A 279 -4.21 -3.83 -20.55
CA GLN A 279 -3.04 -4.22 -21.34
C GLN A 279 -3.14 -3.79 -22.82
N ASN A 280 -4.36 -3.63 -23.34
CA ASN A 280 -4.60 -3.05 -24.66
C ASN A 280 -4.44 -1.52 -24.74
N THR A 281 -4.24 -0.84 -23.61
CA THR A 281 -4.02 0.61 -23.61
C THR A 281 -2.69 0.94 -24.25
N LYS A 282 -2.68 1.93 -25.16
CA LYS A 282 -1.48 2.29 -25.90
C LYS A 282 -0.31 2.60 -24.95
N GLY A 283 0.78 1.86 -25.14
CA GLY A 283 2.03 2.02 -24.37
C GLY A 283 2.18 0.99 -23.25
N VAL A 284 1.08 0.37 -22.81
CA VAL A 284 1.14 -0.74 -21.86
C VAL A 284 1.68 -1.98 -22.57
N PRO A 285 2.71 -2.67 -22.04
CA PRO A 285 3.16 -3.94 -22.58
C PRO A 285 2.15 -5.07 -22.36
N GLY A 286 2.11 -6.02 -23.30
CA GLY A 286 1.18 -7.14 -23.27
C GLY A 286 -0.01 -6.94 -24.21
N VAL A 287 -0.99 -7.84 -24.09
CA VAL A 287 -2.29 -7.80 -24.77
C VAL A 287 -3.33 -8.29 -23.78
N ASN A 288 -4.58 -7.83 -23.84
CA ASN A 288 -5.61 -8.42 -22.98
C ASN A 288 -5.91 -9.85 -23.48
N GLU A 289 -5.81 -10.81 -22.57
CA GLU A 289 -6.28 -12.18 -22.70
C GLU A 289 -7.30 -12.46 -21.58
N ASP A 290 -8.25 -13.36 -21.84
CA ASP A 290 -9.26 -13.74 -20.85
C ASP A 290 -8.55 -14.45 -19.69
N GLY A 291 -8.75 -13.97 -18.45
CA GLY A 291 -8.15 -14.54 -17.25
C GLY A 291 -6.85 -13.88 -16.79
N ASP A 292 -6.28 -12.93 -17.55
CA ASP A 292 -5.02 -12.23 -17.16
C ASP A 292 -5.13 -11.54 -15.79
N ALA A 293 -6.33 -11.07 -15.45
CA ALA A 293 -6.63 -10.35 -14.23
C ALA A 293 -5.72 -9.13 -14.00
N PHE A 294 -5.52 -8.29 -15.03
CA PHE A 294 -4.76 -7.04 -14.93
C PHE A 294 -5.30 -6.14 -13.80
N GLY A 295 -4.50 -5.96 -12.75
CA GLY A 295 -4.88 -5.23 -11.55
C GLY A 295 -5.36 -6.10 -10.40
N ALA A 296 -5.17 -7.42 -10.45
CA ALA A 296 -5.46 -8.34 -9.34
C ALA A 296 -4.79 -7.92 -8.03
N SER A 297 -3.62 -7.30 -8.11
CA SER A 297 -2.97 -6.61 -7.01
C SER A 297 -2.46 -5.24 -7.46
N LEU A 298 -2.60 -4.23 -6.61
CA LEU A 298 -2.22 -2.85 -6.88
C LEU A 298 -1.33 -2.31 -5.77
N ALA A 299 -0.31 -1.54 -6.15
CA ALA A 299 0.46 -0.73 -5.23
C ALA A 299 0.85 0.60 -5.89
N VAL A 300 0.95 1.66 -5.10
CA VAL A 300 1.27 3.01 -5.57
C VAL A 300 2.50 3.53 -4.82
N GLY A 301 3.43 4.15 -5.54
CA GLY A 301 4.64 4.72 -4.97
C GLY A 301 5.57 5.29 -6.04
N ASP A 302 6.35 6.32 -5.70
CA ASP A 302 7.28 6.97 -6.64
C ASP A 302 8.51 6.07 -6.87
N VAL A 303 8.55 5.35 -7.99
CA VAL A 303 9.60 4.36 -8.30
C VAL A 303 10.80 5.07 -8.93
N ASP A 304 10.56 6.09 -9.75
CA ASP A 304 11.61 6.75 -10.52
C ASP A 304 12.11 8.08 -9.94
N GLY A 305 11.43 8.61 -8.92
CA GLY A 305 11.81 9.77 -8.13
C GLY A 305 11.42 11.10 -8.78
N ASP A 306 10.39 11.12 -9.64
CA ASP A 306 9.98 12.33 -10.37
C ASP A 306 8.91 13.17 -9.66
N GLY A 307 8.40 12.69 -8.52
CA GLY A 307 7.41 13.36 -7.70
C GLY A 307 5.97 13.04 -8.06
N CYS A 308 5.71 12.20 -9.06
CA CYS A 308 4.42 11.56 -9.29
C CYS A 308 4.54 10.09 -8.87
N ALA A 309 3.58 9.57 -8.12
CA ALA A 309 3.59 8.16 -7.77
C ALA A 309 3.30 7.28 -8.99
N ASP A 310 4.03 6.18 -9.11
CA ASP A 310 3.82 5.14 -10.12
C ASP A 310 2.86 4.07 -9.60
N VAL A 311 2.31 3.26 -10.51
CA VAL A 311 1.39 2.17 -10.17
C VAL A 311 2.00 0.83 -10.58
N ALA A 312 2.22 -0.06 -9.61
CA ALA A 312 2.47 -1.47 -9.87
C ALA A 312 1.15 -2.23 -10.01
N VAL A 313 1.04 -2.98 -11.10
CA VAL A 313 -0.15 -3.72 -11.48
C VAL A 313 0.22 -5.19 -11.63
N GLY A 314 -0.26 -6.03 -10.71
CA GLY A 314 -0.16 -7.48 -10.79
C GLY A 314 -1.03 -8.06 -11.90
N VAL A 315 -0.49 -9.02 -12.64
CA VAL A 315 -1.16 -9.73 -13.74
C VAL A 315 -0.87 -11.24 -13.59
N PRO A 316 -1.34 -11.88 -12.52
CA PRO A 316 -0.96 -13.25 -12.20
C PRO A 316 -1.43 -14.29 -13.23
N GLY A 317 -2.50 -13.99 -14.00
CA GLY A 317 -2.99 -14.86 -15.07
C GLY A 317 -2.24 -14.74 -16.39
N GLU A 318 -1.28 -13.81 -16.51
CA GLU A 318 -0.57 -13.58 -17.77
C GLU A 318 0.08 -14.87 -18.28
N ALA A 319 -0.26 -15.23 -19.52
CA ALA A 319 0.31 -16.38 -20.18
C ALA A 319 1.58 -16.02 -20.97
N LEU A 320 2.71 -16.65 -20.63
CA LEU A 320 3.98 -16.39 -21.30
C LEU A 320 4.25 -17.40 -22.41
N LYS A 321 4.62 -16.90 -23.59
CA LYS A 321 4.96 -17.75 -24.76
C LYS A 321 6.43 -18.16 -24.71
N ARG A 322 6.68 -19.47 -24.73
CA ARG A 322 8.02 -20.06 -24.78
C ARG A 322 8.14 -21.08 -25.92
N ASP A 323 9.36 -21.29 -26.41
CA ASP A 323 9.65 -22.34 -27.38
C ASP A 323 9.19 -23.70 -26.83
N GLY A 324 8.07 -24.21 -27.34
CA GLY A 324 7.49 -25.50 -26.93
C GLY A 324 6.12 -25.42 -26.23
N GLY A 325 5.59 -24.23 -25.91
CA GLY A 325 4.26 -24.13 -25.31
C GLY A 325 3.88 -22.77 -24.75
N ASN A 326 2.67 -22.69 -24.22
CA ASN A 326 2.16 -21.57 -23.44
C ASN A 326 2.36 -21.89 -21.96
N LEU A 327 2.96 -20.97 -21.20
CA LEU A 327 3.04 -21.04 -19.75
C LEU A 327 1.82 -20.28 -19.20
N ALA A 328 0.70 -20.98 -19.08
CA ALA A 328 -0.51 -20.40 -18.52
C ALA A 328 -0.25 -19.97 -17.06
N ASP A 329 -0.80 -18.82 -16.67
CA ASP A 329 -0.74 -18.31 -15.29
C ASP A 329 0.69 -18.21 -14.74
N ALA A 330 1.68 -17.99 -15.61
CA ALA A 330 3.06 -17.73 -15.19
C ALA A 330 3.16 -16.37 -14.50
N GLY A 331 2.36 -15.42 -14.98
CA GLY A 331 2.20 -14.12 -14.36
C GLY A 331 3.22 -13.07 -14.80
N SER A 332 2.88 -11.82 -14.50
CA SER A 332 3.66 -10.64 -14.82
C SER A 332 3.30 -9.49 -13.86
N VAL A 333 4.16 -8.48 -13.81
CA VAL A 333 3.84 -7.17 -13.22
C VAL A 333 4.07 -6.10 -14.26
N VAL A 334 3.11 -5.18 -14.39
CA VAL A 334 3.25 -3.95 -15.18
C VAL A 334 3.46 -2.77 -14.24
N LEU A 335 4.52 -2.00 -14.46
CA LEU A 335 4.73 -0.70 -13.82
C LEU A 335 4.24 0.40 -14.77
N LEU A 336 3.16 1.08 -14.39
CA LEU A 336 2.62 2.25 -15.07
C LEU A 336 3.22 3.51 -14.47
N LYS A 337 3.76 4.37 -15.32
CA LYS A 337 4.42 5.59 -14.89
C LYS A 337 3.40 6.71 -14.57
N GLY A 338 3.47 7.26 -13.37
CA GLY A 338 2.72 8.45 -12.95
C GLY A 338 3.13 9.70 -13.73
N SER A 339 2.27 10.71 -13.78
CA SER A 339 2.64 12.00 -14.39
C SER A 339 1.70 13.13 -14.01
N TRP A 340 2.20 14.36 -14.06
CA TRP A 340 1.44 15.63 -13.94
C TRP A 340 0.25 15.83 -14.90
N LYS A 341 0.00 14.88 -15.81
CA LYS A 341 -1.16 14.87 -16.70
C LYS A 341 -2.13 13.74 -16.38
N GLY A 342 -1.87 13.00 -15.31
CA GLY A 342 -2.53 11.75 -14.94
C GLY A 342 -1.82 10.51 -15.45
N LEU A 343 -2.33 9.36 -15.01
CA LEU A 343 -1.85 8.03 -15.35
C LEU A 343 -2.23 7.65 -16.79
N THR A 344 -1.26 7.15 -17.56
CA THR A 344 -1.43 6.63 -18.93
C THR A 344 -0.61 5.35 -19.12
N GLY A 345 -0.59 4.79 -20.34
CA GLY A 345 0.35 3.72 -20.70
C GLY A 345 1.74 4.20 -21.16
N GLU A 346 1.98 5.51 -21.26
CA GLU A 346 3.27 6.02 -21.74
C GLU A 346 4.40 5.71 -20.75
N GLY A 347 5.47 5.07 -21.23
CA GLY A 347 6.62 4.72 -20.40
C GLY A 347 6.42 3.49 -19.52
N ALA A 348 5.26 2.81 -19.62
CA ALA A 348 5.00 1.59 -18.87
C ALA A 348 6.02 0.49 -19.21
N THR A 349 6.37 -0.30 -18.20
CA THR A 349 7.28 -1.46 -18.32
C THR A 349 6.63 -2.71 -17.75
N ALA A 350 7.09 -3.88 -18.17
CA ALA A 350 6.61 -5.16 -17.65
C ALA A 350 7.79 -6.02 -17.21
N VAL A 351 7.56 -6.84 -16.20
CA VAL A 351 8.57 -7.73 -15.61
C VAL A 351 7.94 -9.05 -15.16
N ASN A 352 8.68 -10.14 -15.37
CA ASN A 352 8.39 -11.51 -14.96
C ASN A 352 9.72 -12.23 -14.64
N GLN A 353 9.70 -13.49 -14.19
CA GLN A 353 10.94 -14.19 -13.82
C GLN A 353 11.89 -14.40 -15.02
N ASP A 354 11.35 -14.53 -16.24
CA ASP A 354 12.15 -14.63 -17.48
C ASP A 354 12.79 -13.29 -17.90
N THR A 355 12.45 -12.17 -17.25
CA THR A 355 13.04 -10.86 -17.54
C THR A 355 14.52 -10.85 -17.16
N LYS A 356 15.38 -10.52 -18.12
CA LYS A 356 16.83 -10.53 -17.93
C LYS A 356 17.27 -9.71 -16.71
N GLY A 357 17.86 -10.40 -15.73
CA GLY A 357 18.36 -9.81 -14.49
C GLY A 357 17.50 -10.14 -13.27
N VAL A 358 16.26 -10.58 -13.49
CA VAL A 358 15.41 -11.17 -12.46
C VAL A 358 15.87 -12.62 -12.22
N PRO A 359 16.12 -13.04 -10.96
CA PRO A 359 16.40 -14.43 -10.64
C PRO A 359 15.17 -15.33 -10.84
N GLY A 360 15.38 -16.59 -11.21
CA GLY A 360 14.30 -17.55 -11.45
C GLY A 360 14.06 -17.81 -12.93
N VAL A 361 13.04 -18.62 -13.22
CA VAL A 361 12.56 -18.96 -14.56
C VAL A 361 11.05 -19.08 -14.46
N SER A 362 10.31 -18.51 -15.40
CA SER A 362 8.85 -18.63 -15.35
C SER A 362 8.39 -20.04 -15.70
N GLU A 363 7.46 -20.54 -14.90
CA GLU A 363 6.77 -21.83 -15.03
C GLU A 363 5.25 -21.60 -15.06
N ALA A 364 4.49 -22.60 -15.51
CA ALA A 364 3.04 -22.46 -15.58
C ALA A 364 2.45 -22.61 -14.17
N GLY A 365 1.64 -21.64 -13.73
CA GLY A 365 1.02 -21.65 -12.41
C GLY A 365 1.76 -20.87 -11.32
N ASP A 366 2.95 -20.31 -11.60
CA ASP A 366 3.72 -19.53 -10.61
C ASP A 366 2.94 -18.33 -10.06
N GLY A 367 2.13 -17.70 -10.93
CA GLY A 367 1.35 -16.52 -10.61
C GLY A 367 2.20 -15.33 -10.19
N PHE A 368 3.34 -15.08 -10.85
CA PHE A 368 4.18 -13.92 -10.57
C PHE A 368 3.36 -12.62 -10.66
N GLY A 369 3.38 -11.80 -9.60
CA GLY A 369 2.52 -10.62 -9.53
C GLY A 369 1.17 -10.85 -8.85
N SER A 370 0.95 -12.01 -8.23
CA SER A 370 -0.23 -12.28 -7.38
C SER A 370 -0.38 -11.26 -6.25
N VAL A 371 0.73 -10.76 -5.72
CA VAL A 371 0.76 -9.61 -4.81
C VAL A 371 1.94 -8.72 -5.15
N VAL A 372 1.73 -7.40 -5.08
CA VAL A 372 2.77 -6.39 -5.31
C VAL A 372 2.82 -5.37 -4.18
N SER A 373 4.01 -4.80 -3.94
CA SER A 373 4.18 -3.67 -3.02
C SER A 373 5.24 -2.70 -3.56
N LEU A 374 5.02 -1.40 -3.34
CA LEU A 374 5.99 -0.34 -3.65
C LEU A 374 6.43 0.33 -2.35
N ARG A 375 7.70 0.17 -1.97
CA ARG A 375 8.25 0.73 -0.72
C ARG A 375 9.70 1.15 -0.87
N ASP A 376 10.10 2.24 -0.20
CA ASP A 376 11.50 2.67 -0.12
C ASP A 376 12.30 1.78 0.85
N ILE A 377 12.70 0.61 0.34
CA ILE A 377 13.46 -0.41 1.07
C ILE A 377 14.91 0.01 1.26
N GLU A 378 15.44 0.83 0.35
CA GLU A 378 16.83 1.28 0.38
C GLU A 378 17.03 2.56 1.20
N GLY A 379 15.95 3.29 1.51
CA GLY A 379 15.96 4.57 2.21
C GLY A 379 16.50 5.71 1.36
N ASP A 380 16.35 5.65 0.04
CA ASP A 380 16.88 6.64 -0.91
C ASP A 380 15.82 7.56 -1.53
N GLY A 381 14.58 7.47 -1.03
CA GLY A 381 13.45 8.26 -1.47
C GLY A 381 12.75 7.73 -2.72
N ARG A 382 13.19 6.59 -3.26
CA ARG A 382 12.50 5.90 -4.36
C ARG A 382 12.03 4.53 -3.91
N THR A 383 10.86 4.17 -4.37
CA THR A 383 10.25 2.89 -4.03
C THR A 383 10.81 1.76 -4.88
N SER A 384 10.99 0.62 -4.23
CA SER A 384 11.35 -0.65 -4.85
C SER A 384 10.09 -1.49 -5.03
N LEU A 385 10.06 -2.24 -6.13
CA LEU A 385 8.97 -3.17 -6.41
C LEU A 385 9.24 -4.49 -5.71
N VAL A 386 8.31 -4.90 -4.86
CA VAL A 386 8.26 -6.23 -4.27
C VAL A 386 7.18 -7.03 -4.97
N VAL A 387 7.49 -8.26 -5.39
CA VAL A 387 6.58 -9.12 -6.14
C VAL A 387 6.50 -10.49 -5.49
N GLY A 388 5.29 -11.03 -5.33
CA GLY A 388 5.06 -12.39 -4.86
C GLY A 388 4.65 -13.32 -5.99
N ALA A 389 5.13 -14.56 -5.95
CA ALA A 389 4.68 -15.67 -6.78
C ALA A 389 4.41 -16.87 -5.87
N PRO A 390 3.20 -16.99 -5.29
CA PRO A 390 2.89 -18.03 -4.31
C PRO A 390 2.80 -19.44 -4.92
N GLY A 391 2.71 -19.58 -6.24
CA GLY A 391 2.77 -20.87 -6.94
C GLY A 391 4.19 -21.32 -7.30
N GLU A 392 5.22 -20.53 -6.95
CA GLU A 392 6.60 -20.88 -7.32
C GLU A 392 7.07 -22.19 -6.67
N ASP A 393 7.60 -23.07 -7.51
CA ASP A 393 8.31 -24.28 -7.10
C ASP A 393 9.80 -23.97 -6.83
N THR A 394 10.17 -23.76 -5.55
CA THR A 394 11.57 -23.52 -5.16
C THR A 394 12.24 -24.79 -4.63
N ASP A 395 12.19 -25.03 -3.33
CA ASP A 395 12.69 -26.23 -2.69
C ASP A 395 11.61 -27.30 -2.46
N ALA A 396 10.34 -26.94 -2.69
CA ALA A 396 9.17 -27.81 -2.66
C ALA A 396 8.08 -27.28 -3.61
N GLU A 397 7.11 -28.15 -3.96
CA GLU A 397 5.93 -27.80 -4.77
C GLU A 397 5.11 -26.70 -4.09
N ASP A 398 4.72 -25.66 -4.83
CA ASP A 398 3.96 -24.49 -4.35
C ASP A 398 4.55 -23.85 -3.07
N SER A 399 5.88 -23.89 -2.93
CA SER A 399 6.58 -23.30 -1.79
C SER A 399 6.45 -21.77 -1.77
N GLY A 400 6.34 -21.16 -2.95
CA GLY A 400 6.26 -19.73 -3.16
C GLY A 400 7.60 -18.99 -3.01
N ALA A 401 7.65 -17.79 -3.58
CA ALA A 401 8.80 -16.89 -3.50
C ALA A 401 8.39 -15.42 -3.56
N ALA A 402 9.30 -14.55 -3.12
CA ALA A 402 9.19 -13.11 -3.26
C ALA A 402 10.44 -12.50 -3.91
N TRP A 403 10.25 -11.46 -4.70
CA TRP A 403 11.31 -10.71 -5.37
C TRP A 403 11.33 -9.28 -4.89
N VAL A 404 12.52 -8.68 -4.89
CA VAL A 404 12.73 -7.26 -4.65
C VAL A 404 13.50 -6.70 -5.83
N LEU A 405 12.90 -5.75 -6.54
CA LEU A 405 13.43 -5.06 -7.69
C LEU A 405 13.72 -3.60 -7.31
N PRO A 406 14.99 -3.25 -7.05
CA PRO A 406 15.35 -1.90 -6.64
C PRO A 406 14.90 -0.87 -7.68
N LYS A 407 14.10 0.12 -7.28
CA LYS A 407 13.50 1.12 -8.21
C LYS A 407 12.80 0.50 -9.41
N GLY A 408 12.09 -0.61 -9.18
CA GLY A 408 11.38 -1.34 -10.23
C GLY A 408 12.28 -1.97 -11.31
N ALA A 409 13.61 -1.98 -11.11
CA ALA A 409 14.55 -2.44 -12.12
C ALA A 409 14.93 -3.91 -11.91
N ALA A 410 15.04 -4.66 -13.02
CA ALA A 410 15.62 -6.01 -13.02
C ALA A 410 17.12 -6.00 -12.62
N SER A 411 17.82 -4.88 -12.77
CA SER A 411 19.22 -4.78 -12.35
C SER A 411 19.31 -4.70 -10.83
N GLY A 412 19.96 -5.71 -10.23
CA GLY A 412 20.05 -5.82 -8.77
C GLY A 412 18.81 -6.45 -8.13
N ALA A 413 17.91 -7.01 -8.94
CA ALA A 413 16.81 -7.82 -8.45
C ALA A 413 17.32 -9.02 -7.65
N ARG A 414 16.62 -9.34 -6.57
CA ARG A 414 16.92 -10.48 -5.68
C ARG A 414 15.62 -11.21 -5.35
N ALA A 415 15.72 -12.52 -5.18
CA ALA A 415 14.61 -13.37 -4.76
C ALA A 415 14.89 -13.93 -3.36
N VAL A 416 13.81 -14.30 -2.66
CA VAL A 416 13.84 -14.97 -1.37
C VAL A 416 12.69 -15.96 -1.31
N ASN A 417 12.98 -17.17 -0.84
CA ASN A 417 12.02 -18.23 -0.64
C ASN A 417 12.15 -18.83 0.79
N PRO A 418 11.21 -19.67 1.24
CA PRO A 418 11.29 -20.31 2.55
C PRO A 418 12.61 -21.05 2.83
N GLY A 419 13.18 -21.72 1.84
CA GLY A 419 14.46 -22.43 1.95
C GLY A 419 15.64 -21.51 2.26
N ASP A 420 15.68 -20.31 1.66
CA ASP A 420 16.68 -19.27 1.96
C ASP A 420 16.60 -18.76 3.41
N LEU A 421 15.41 -18.87 4.01
CA LEU A 421 15.15 -18.56 5.43
C LEU A 421 15.44 -19.75 6.35
N GLY A 422 15.90 -20.88 5.81
CA GLY A 422 16.22 -22.08 6.57
C GLY A 422 15.01 -22.90 7.00
N ARG A 423 13.84 -22.67 6.38
CA ARG A 423 12.64 -23.48 6.62
C ARG A 423 12.72 -24.81 5.88
N THR A 424 12.01 -25.81 6.40
CA THR A 424 11.93 -27.15 5.81
C THR A 424 10.49 -27.62 5.79
N GLY A 425 10.11 -28.43 4.79
CA GLY A 425 8.74 -28.93 4.64
C GLY A 425 7.81 -27.85 4.09
N ASN A 426 8.27 -27.15 3.05
CA ASN A 426 7.63 -25.97 2.50
C ASN A 426 6.59 -26.28 1.40
N GLU A 427 6.22 -27.55 1.23
CA GLU A 427 5.21 -27.96 0.24
C GLU A 427 3.88 -27.26 0.53
N GLY A 428 3.36 -26.52 -0.46
CA GLY A 428 2.14 -25.71 -0.33
C GLY A 428 2.26 -24.53 0.63
N ALA A 429 3.46 -24.08 0.97
CA ALA A 429 3.66 -22.94 1.88
C ALA A 429 3.22 -21.60 1.26
N ARG A 430 3.20 -21.49 -0.07
CA ARG A 430 2.71 -20.33 -0.82
C ARG A 430 3.32 -19.00 -0.36
N PHE A 431 4.60 -18.99 -0.04
CA PHE A 431 5.31 -17.81 0.43
C PHE A 431 5.22 -16.66 -0.59
N GLY A 432 5.03 -15.44 -0.09
CA GLY A 432 4.79 -14.28 -0.97
C GLY A 432 3.35 -14.19 -1.47
N ALA A 433 2.38 -14.75 -0.75
CA ALA A 433 0.95 -14.53 -1.06
C ALA A 433 0.41 -13.19 -0.52
N ASP A 434 1.08 -12.59 0.46
CA ASP A 434 0.70 -11.29 1.02
C ASP A 434 1.95 -10.51 1.49
N PHE A 435 1.90 -9.19 1.29
CA PHE A 435 2.88 -8.22 1.77
C PHE A 435 2.14 -7.21 2.64
N GLY A 436 2.62 -6.98 3.85
CA GLY A 436 2.01 -5.99 4.76
C GLY A 436 1.83 -4.61 4.13
N ARG A 437 0.90 -3.80 4.66
CA ARG A 437 0.49 -2.47 4.17
C ARG A 437 1.22 -1.29 4.86
#